data_AF-A0A354GRF2-F1
#
_entry.id   AF-A0A354GRF2-F1
#
_cell.length_a   1.000
_cell.length_b   1.000
_cell.length_c   1.000
_cell.angle_alpha   90.00
_cell.angle_beta   90.00
_cell.angle_gamma   90.00
#
_symmetry.space_group_name_H-M   'P 1'
#
loop_
_entity.id
_entity.type
_entity.pdbx_description
1 polymer ?
#
loop_
_entity_poly.entity_id
_entity_poly.type
_entity_poly.pdbx_seq_one_letter_code
_entity_poly.pdbx_strand_id
1 'polypeptide(L)'
;MARLLDGIAAGLADLSKKTADGLVAFNSAMRPFSDQTVEQFGIFLAQCEEYQRTGVAGPARRTKQPKPSKEKPAPLTVADAVGRVRQLLAEINQGAVTNVRIDSLMGEINKGLKSPECDELLRALGISGKAGSKAKAIGKVREVLNSQLEMHVKAQAFGTNG
;
A
#
# COMPACT_ATOMS: atom_id res chain seq x y z
N MET A 1 -10.16 -29.84 2.61
CA MET A 1 -10.22 -28.91 1.46
C MET A 1 -11.64 -28.49 1.07
N ALA A 2 -12.68 -29.31 1.26
CA ALA A 2 -14.07 -28.94 0.91
C ALA A 2 -14.58 -27.66 1.62
N ARG A 3 -14.32 -27.49 2.92
CA ARG A 3 -14.76 -26.31 3.70
C ARG A 3 -14.14 -24.97 3.30
N LEU A 4 -12.96 -24.99 2.66
CA LEU A 4 -12.32 -23.77 2.15
C LEU A 4 -13.00 -23.31 0.86
N LEU A 5 -13.40 -24.26 0.02
CA LEU A 5 -14.11 -24.01 -1.23
C LEU A 5 -15.55 -23.55 -0.96
N ASP A 6 -16.23 -24.12 0.04
CA ASP A 6 -17.56 -23.66 0.48
C ASP A 6 -17.53 -22.23 1.06
N GLY A 7 -16.48 -21.87 1.80
CA GLY A 7 -16.31 -20.52 2.34
C GLY A 7 -16.02 -19.46 1.27
N ILE A 8 -15.27 -19.82 0.22
CA ILE A 8 -15.02 -18.96 -0.93
C ILE A 8 -16.30 -18.84 -1.78
N ALA A 9 -17.02 -19.93 -2.00
CA ALA A 9 -18.30 -19.92 -2.74
C ALA A 9 -19.38 -19.10 -2.01
N ALA A 10 -19.47 -19.19 -0.68
CA ALA A 10 -20.37 -18.38 0.13
C ALA A 10 -19.98 -16.89 0.13
N GLY A 11 -18.69 -16.57 0.11
CA GLY A 11 -18.19 -15.20 -0.03
C GLY A 11 -18.38 -14.62 -1.45
N LEU A 12 -18.42 -15.47 -2.47
CA LEU A 12 -18.71 -15.09 -3.86
C LEU A 12 -20.20 -14.96 -4.17
N ALA A 13 -21.08 -15.58 -3.37
CA ALA A 13 -22.54 -15.48 -3.56
C ALA A 13 -23.08 -14.07 -3.28
N ASP A 14 -22.35 -13.25 -2.51
CA ASP A 14 -22.70 -11.86 -2.19
C ASP A 14 -21.98 -10.84 -3.08
N LEU A 15 -21.22 -11.30 -4.10
CA LEU A 15 -20.60 -10.39 -5.06
C LEU A 15 -21.69 -9.79 -5.95
N SER A 16 -21.86 -8.47 -5.83
CA SER A 16 -22.67 -7.71 -6.79
C SER A 16 -22.27 -8.09 -8.22
N LYS A 17 -23.24 -8.09 -9.15
CA LYS A 17 -22.98 -8.39 -10.56
C LYS A 17 -21.76 -7.64 -11.12
N LYS A 18 -21.54 -6.39 -10.70
CA LYS A 18 -20.37 -5.58 -11.05
C LYS A 18 -19.04 -6.14 -10.54
N THR A 19 -19.01 -6.70 -9.34
CA THR A 19 -17.82 -7.32 -8.78
C THR A 19 -17.51 -8.64 -9.47
N ALA A 20 -18.54 -9.43 -9.79
CA ALA A 20 -18.39 -10.66 -10.57
C ALA A 20 -17.90 -10.36 -12.01
N ASP A 21 -18.49 -9.35 -12.65
CA ASP A 21 -18.04 -8.85 -13.96
C ASP A 21 -16.60 -8.32 -13.88
N GLY A 22 -16.22 -7.66 -12.78
CA GLY A 22 -14.87 -7.19 -12.52
C GLY A 22 -13.84 -8.31 -12.40
N LEU A 23 -14.18 -9.43 -11.75
CA LEU A 23 -13.29 -10.60 -11.66
C LEU A 23 -13.17 -11.33 -13.01
N VAL A 24 -14.26 -11.42 -13.78
CA VAL A 24 -14.23 -11.98 -15.14
C VAL A 24 -13.38 -11.10 -16.06
N ALA A 25 -13.53 -9.78 -15.96
CA ALA A 25 -12.72 -8.82 -16.72
C ALA A 25 -11.25 -8.91 -16.33
N PHE A 26 -10.94 -8.98 -15.03
CA PHE A 26 -9.57 -9.18 -14.54
C PHE A 26 -8.96 -10.48 -15.03
N ASN A 27 -9.67 -11.61 -14.90
CA ASN A 27 -9.21 -12.90 -15.40
C ASN A 27 -8.97 -12.88 -16.92
N SER A 28 -9.86 -12.23 -17.67
CA SER A 28 -9.73 -12.07 -19.12
C SER A 28 -8.54 -11.19 -19.50
N ALA A 29 -8.28 -10.12 -18.74
CA ALA A 29 -7.13 -9.22 -18.93
C ALA A 29 -5.80 -9.87 -18.55
N MET A 30 -5.81 -10.83 -17.63
CA MET A 30 -4.61 -11.57 -17.20
C MET A 30 -4.29 -12.78 -18.09
N ARG A 31 -5.23 -13.25 -18.94
CA ARG A 31 -5.00 -14.38 -19.87
C ARG A 31 -3.74 -14.25 -20.74
N PRO A 32 -3.38 -13.09 -21.32
CA PRO A 32 -2.16 -12.94 -22.11
C PRO A 32 -0.86 -13.17 -21.33
N PHE A 33 -0.95 -13.18 -19.99
CA PHE A 33 0.17 -13.37 -19.07
C PHE A 33 0.12 -14.73 -18.36
N SER A 34 -0.75 -15.65 -18.77
CA SER A 34 -0.93 -16.96 -18.11
C SER A 34 0.35 -17.79 -18.04
N ASP A 35 1.20 -17.64 -19.06
CA ASP A 35 2.44 -18.40 -19.23
C ASP A 35 3.68 -17.59 -18.80
N GLN A 36 3.48 -16.36 -18.30
CA GLN A 36 4.55 -15.45 -17.92
C GLN A 36 4.78 -15.47 -16.41
N THR A 37 6.03 -15.29 -15.99
CA THR A 37 6.34 -15.13 -14.57
C THR A 37 5.97 -13.72 -14.08
N VAL A 38 5.80 -13.58 -12.76
CA VAL A 38 5.54 -12.26 -12.13
C VAL A 38 6.64 -11.25 -12.47
N GLU A 39 7.89 -11.70 -12.64
CA GLU A 39 9.01 -10.86 -13.05
C GLU A 39 8.85 -10.33 -14.49
N GLN A 40 8.39 -11.18 -15.41
CA GLN A 40 8.13 -10.81 -16.80
C GLN A 40 6.95 -9.84 -16.90
N PHE A 41 5.93 -10.02 -16.06
CA PHE A 41 4.82 -9.07 -15.93
C PHE A 41 5.30 -7.70 -15.43
N GLY A 42 6.22 -7.67 -14.45
CA GLY A 42 6.83 -6.43 -13.98
C GLY A 42 7.61 -5.69 -15.08
N ILE A 43 8.36 -6.42 -15.91
CA ILE A 43 9.07 -5.86 -17.07
C ILE A 43 8.08 -5.26 -18.08
N PHE A 44 6.96 -5.94 -18.32
CA PHE A 44 5.91 -5.44 -19.21
C PHE A 44 5.29 -4.13 -18.70
N LEU A 45 5.01 -4.01 -17.40
CA LEU A 45 4.49 -2.78 -16.81
C LEU A 45 5.48 -1.61 -16.96
N ALA A 46 6.77 -1.86 -16.76
CA ALA A 46 7.81 -0.83 -16.96
C ALA A 46 7.89 -0.37 -18.43
N GLN A 47 7.71 -1.29 -19.39
CA GLN A 47 7.66 -0.95 -20.82
C GLN A 47 6.42 -0.12 -21.16
N CYS A 48 5.27 -0.41 -20.54
CA CYS A 48 4.05 0.39 -20.71
C CYS A 48 4.22 1.83 -20.18
N GLU A 49 4.86 2.00 -19.02
CA GLU A 49 5.16 3.33 -18.46
C GLU A 49 6.14 4.11 -19.36
N GLU A 50 7.16 3.43 -19.88
CA GLU A 50 8.10 4.04 -20.82
C GLU A 50 7.43 4.42 -22.14
N TYR A 51 6.50 3.60 -22.65
CA TYR A 51 5.67 3.92 -23.81
C TYR A 51 4.76 5.12 -23.55
N GLN A 52 4.11 5.19 -22.39
CA GLN A 52 3.28 6.34 -22.02
C GLN A 52 4.09 7.65 -22.02
N ARG A 53 5.36 7.58 -21.62
CA ARG A 53 6.25 8.75 -21.58
C ARG A 53 6.83 9.12 -22.94
N THR A 54 7.14 8.15 -23.80
CA THR A 54 7.95 8.36 -25.01
C THR A 54 7.18 8.19 -26.31
N GLY A 55 6.01 7.54 -26.29
CA GLY A 55 5.21 7.21 -27.46
C GLY A 55 5.83 6.15 -28.38
N VAL A 56 6.95 5.52 -28.00
CA VAL A 56 7.68 4.56 -28.84
C VAL A 56 7.57 3.16 -28.26
N ALA A 57 6.80 2.29 -28.92
CA ALA A 57 6.72 0.86 -28.60
C ALA A 57 7.82 0.13 -29.39
N GLY A 58 9.07 0.24 -28.93
CA GLY A 58 10.20 -0.47 -29.52
C GLY A 58 10.58 -1.68 -28.67
N PRO A 59 11.18 -2.74 -29.27
CA PRO A 59 11.85 -3.75 -28.47
C PRO A 59 12.94 -3.00 -27.71
N ALA A 60 12.77 -2.88 -26.39
CA ALA A 60 13.77 -2.28 -25.53
C ALA A 60 15.10 -2.91 -25.94
N ARG A 61 16.00 -2.11 -26.52
CA ARG A 61 17.37 -2.54 -26.73
C ARG A 61 17.75 -3.12 -25.39
N ARG A 62 18.21 -4.37 -25.37
CA ARG A 62 18.92 -4.93 -24.21
C ARG A 62 20.20 -4.10 -24.06
N THR A 63 20.08 -2.83 -23.68
CA THR A 63 21.07 -2.20 -22.84
C THR A 63 21.20 -3.20 -21.71
N LYS A 64 22.35 -3.88 -21.67
CA LYS A 64 22.79 -4.57 -20.47
C LYS A 64 22.67 -3.52 -19.39
N GLN A 65 21.53 -3.50 -18.72
CA GLN A 65 21.36 -2.75 -17.50
C GLN A 65 22.53 -3.25 -16.67
N PRO A 66 23.47 -2.37 -16.28
CA PRO A 66 24.46 -2.78 -15.30
C PRO A 66 23.64 -3.42 -14.20
N LYS A 67 23.94 -4.69 -13.87
CA LYS A 67 23.30 -5.38 -12.73
C LYS A 67 23.16 -4.30 -11.68
N PRO A 68 21.95 -3.98 -11.19
CA PRO A 68 21.85 -3.01 -10.13
C PRO A 68 22.85 -3.53 -9.12
N SER A 69 23.88 -2.72 -8.88
CA SER A 69 24.73 -2.91 -7.72
C SER A 69 23.73 -3.20 -6.60
N LYS A 70 24.04 -4.13 -5.70
CA LYS A 70 23.30 -4.21 -4.45
C LYS A 70 23.55 -2.91 -3.68
N GLU A 71 23.13 -1.76 -4.23
CA GLU A 71 22.77 -0.59 -3.50
C GLU A 71 21.68 -1.11 -2.58
N LYS A 72 22.07 -1.24 -1.32
CA LYS A 72 21.13 -1.40 -0.23
C LYS A 72 19.96 -0.44 -0.54
N PRO A 73 18.71 -0.91 -0.46
CA PRO A 73 17.58 0.00 -0.57
C PRO A 73 17.88 1.21 0.31
N ALA A 74 17.80 2.41 -0.27
CA ALA A 74 18.15 3.63 0.42
C ALA A 74 17.48 3.61 1.80
N PRO A 75 18.22 3.89 2.89
CA PRO A 75 17.64 3.85 4.22
C PRO A 75 16.43 4.79 4.24
N LEU A 76 15.29 4.27 4.70
CA LEU A 76 14.06 5.05 4.82
C LEU A 76 14.38 6.32 5.61
N THR A 77 14.16 7.49 5.00
CA THR A 77 14.43 8.75 5.70
C THR A 77 13.22 9.16 6.54
N VAL A 78 13.42 10.04 7.51
CA VAL A 78 12.32 10.62 8.30
C VAL A 78 11.35 11.36 7.38
N ALA A 79 11.84 12.08 6.37
CA ALA A 79 11.00 12.79 5.41
C ALA A 79 10.09 11.84 4.61
N ASP A 80 10.63 10.70 4.15
CA ASP A 80 9.84 9.67 3.46
C ASP A 80 8.78 9.07 4.38
N ALA A 81 9.14 8.76 5.63
CA ALA A 81 8.21 8.24 6.62
C ALA A 81 7.08 9.24 6.93
N VAL A 82 7.39 10.52 7.07
CA VAL A 82 6.39 11.60 7.24
C VAL A 82 5.47 11.68 6.04
N GLY A 83 6.02 11.65 4.82
CA GLY A 83 5.25 11.67 3.58
C GLY A 83 4.26 10.51 3.50
N ARG A 84 4.73 9.28 3.78
CA ARG A 84 3.88 8.07 3.77
C ARG A 84 2.79 8.11 4.83
N VAL A 85 3.08 8.59 6.05
CA VAL A 85 2.06 8.72 7.10
C VAL A 85 1.01 9.77 6.72
N ARG A 86 1.42 10.91 6.16
CA ARG A 86 0.49 11.95 5.69
C ARG A 86 -0.38 11.48 4.53
N GLN A 87 0.20 10.74 3.59
CA GLN A 87 -0.54 10.11 2.51
C GLN A 87 -1.59 9.14 3.07
N LEU A 88 -1.21 8.28 4.02
CA LEU A 88 -2.14 7.33 4.61
C LEU A 88 -3.28 8.03 5.37
N LEU A 89 -3.00 9.14 6.06
CA LEU A 89 -4.04 9.99 6.66
C LEU A 89 -5.00 10.57 5.62
N ALA A 90 -4.49 11.00 4.46
CA ALA A 90 -5.33 11.48 3.36
C ALA A 90 -6.20 10.35 2.77
N GLU A 91 -5.65 9.15 2.61
CA GLU A 91 -6.39 7.96 2.13
C GLU A 91 -7.45 7.50 3.15
N ILE A 92 -7.20 7.64 4.47
CA ILE A 92 -8.20 7.39 5.52
C ILE A 92 -9.42 8.27 5.32
N ASN A 93 -9.21 9.57 5.05
CA ASN A 93 -10.30 10.53 4.78
C ASN A 93 -11.07 10.23 3.48
N GLN A 94 -10.54 9.36 2.62
CA GLN A 94 -11.20 8.89 1.39
C GLN A 94 -11.86 7.52 1.58
N GLY A 95 -11.73 6.90 2.77
CA GLY A 95 -12.31 5.60 3.07
C GLY A 95 -11.58 4.40 2.44
N ALA A 96 -10.36 4.59 1.93
CA ALA A 96 -9.63 3.55 1.17
C ALA A 96 -8.64 2.72 2.02
N VAL A 97 -8.59 2.92 3.34
CA VAL A 97 -7.53 2.38 4.20
C VAL A 97 -8.06 1.29 5.13
N THR A 98 -7.26 0.22 5.29
CA THR A 98 -7.50 -0.88 6.22
C THR A 98 -6.45 -0.90 7.34
N ASN A 99 -6.80 -1.54 8.47
CA ASN A 99 -5.84 -1.75 9.58
C ASN A 99 -4.58 -2.51 9.13
N VAL A 100 -4.70 -3.43 8.17
CA VAL A 100 -3.57 -4.19 7.61
C VAL A 100 -2.58 -3.26 6.90
N ARG A 101 -3.08 -2.21 6.22
CA ARG A 101 -2.24 -1.21 5.55
C ARG A 101 -1.49 -0.34 6.56
N ILE A 102 -2.16 0.05 7.64
CA ILE A 102 -1.54 0.77 8.77
C ILE A 102 -0.41 -0.07 9.36
N ASP A 103 -0.67 -1.35 9.64
CA ASP A 103 0.30 -2.27 10.25
C ASP A 103 1.51 -2.50 9.35
N SER A 104 1.29 -2.59 8.04
CA SER A 104 2.36 -2.71 7.05
C SER A 104 3.28 -1.49 7.08
N LEU A 105 2.71 -0.28 7.07
CA LEU A 105 3.48 0.96 7.16
C LEU A 105 4.25 1.06 8.49
N MET A 106 3.62 0.68 9.61
CA MET A 106 4.30 0.66 10.91
C MET A 106 5.46 -0.34 10.93
N GLY A 107 5.31 -1.48 10.26
CA GLY A 107 6.37 -2.47 10.08
C GLY A 107 7.55 -1.95 9.25
N GLU A 108 7.28 -1.18 8.19
CA GLU A 108 8.30 -0.50 7.39
C GLU A 108 9.06 0.54 8.20
N ILE A 109 8.35 1.42 8.91
CA ILE A 109 8.94 2.44 9.78
C ILE A 109 9.76 1.78 10.90
N ASN A 110 9.27 0.69 11.48
CA ASN A 110 10.01 -0.08 12.49
C ASN A 110 11.27 -0.74 11.94
N LYS A 111 11.36 -1.05 10.64
CA LYS A 111 12.57 -1.61 10.04
C LYS A 111 13.53 -0.51 9.56
N GLY A 112 12.98 0.60 9.08
CA GLY A 112 13.73 1.67 8.40
C GLY A 112 14.32 2.73 9.34
N LEU A 113 13.59 3.17 10.37
CA LEU A 113 14.02 4.26 11.25
C LEU A 113 14.66 3.75 12.54
N LYS A 114 15.60 4.50 13.10
CA LYS A 114 16.18 4.31 14.44
C LYS A 114 15.36 5.08 15.49
N SER A 115 15.61 4.80 16.76
CA SER A 115 14.91 5.47 17.87
C SER A 115 14.90 7.01 17.81
N PRO A 116 16.03 7.72 17.55
CA PRO A 116 16.00 9.18 17.46
C PRO A 116 15.21 9.69 16.25
N GLU A 117 15.28 8.99 15.12
CA GLU A 117 14.54 9.30 13.89
C GLU A 117 13.02 9.12 14.10
N CYS A 118 12.60 8.19 14.97
CA CYS A 118 11.19 8.05 15.35
C CYS A 118 10.68 9.21 16.23
N ASP A 119 11.52 9.77 17.10
CA ASP A 119 11.15 10.97 17.86
C ASP A 119 11.06 12.21 16.93
N GLU A 120 11.93 12.30 15.93
CA GLU A 120 11.83 13.32 14.88
C GLU A 120 10.57 13.17 14.03
N LEU A 121 10.20 11.93 13.67
CA LEU A 121 8.95 11.62 12.97
C LEU A 121 7.73 12.13 13.76
N LEU A 122 7.65 11.86 15.06
CA LEU A 122 6.56 12.35 15.91
C LEU A 122 6.48 13.88 15.91
N ARG A 123 7.63 14.54 16.04
CA ARG A 123 7.71 16.01 15.99
C ARG A 123 7.25 16.56 14.64
N ALA A 124 7.68 15.96 13.53
CA ALA A 124 7.31 16.38 12.18
C ALA A 124 5.81 16.12 11.86
N LEU A 125 5.18 15.16 12.53
CA LEU A 125 3.74 14.90 12.46
C LEU A 125 2.93 15.74 13.44
N GLY A 126 3.57 16.52 14.32
CA GLY A 126 2.89 17.30 15.36
C GLY A 126 2.26 16.44 16.47
N ILE A 127 2.70 15.19 16.62
CA ILE A 127 2.20 14.27 17.67
C ILE A 127 2.88 14.63 18.98
N SER A 128 2.08 14.93 20.00
CA SER A 128 2.57 15.44 21.27
C SER A 128 3.34 14.39 22.11
N GLY A 129 4.45 14.84 22.70
CA GLY A 129 5.26 14.10 23.65
C GLY A 129 6.31 13.17 23.03
N LYS A 130 7.48 13.07 23.68
CA LYS A 130 8.54 12.12 23.32
C LYS A 130 8.08 10.69 23.60
N ALA A 131 8.49 9.75 22.78
CA ALA A 131 8.12 8.34 22.98
C ALA A 131 9.02 7.64 24.00
N GLY A 132 10.28 8.07 24.12
CA GLY A 132 11.27 7.44 24.99
C GLY A 132 11.74 6.04 24.53
N SER A 133 10.98 5.39 23.64
CA SER A 133 11.40 4.20 22.90
C SER A 133 10.76 4.15 21.53
N LYS A 134 11.43 3.46 20.60
CA LYS A 134 10.94 3.24 19.23
C LYS A 134 9.54 2.60 19.19
N ALA A 135 9.30 1.58 20.02
CA ALA A 135 8.00 0.90 20.08
C ALA A 135 6.88 1.84 20.52
N LYS A 136 7.14 2.72 21.50
CA LYS A 136 6.18 3.75 21.91
C LYS A 136 5.93 4.78 20.82
N ALA A 137 6.94 5.14 20.03
CA ALA A 137 6.78 6.10 18.94
C ALA A 137 5.87 5.55 17.85
N ILE A 138 6.13 4.32 17.43
CA ILE A 138 5.31 3.62 16.45
C ILE A 138 3.88 3.41 16.98
N GLY A 139 3.74 3.05 18.25
CA GLY A 139 2.44 2.92 18.93
C GLY A 139 1.62 4.21 18.84
N LYS A 140 2.21 5.36 19.15
CA LYS A 140 1.54 6.66 19.03
C LYS A 140 1.11 7.00 17.60
N VAL A 141 1.97 6.75 16.60
CA VAL A 141 1.60 6.98 15.19
C VAL A 141 0.43 6.08 14.80
N ARG A 142 0.45 4.80 15.21
CA ARG A 142 -0.63 3.84 14.97
C ARG A 142 -1.94 4.26 15.65
N GLU A 143 -1.88 4.71 16.90
CA GLU A 143 -3.04 5.23 17.63
C GLU A 143 -3.69 6.41 16.91
N VAL A 144 -2.90 7.36 16.41
CA VAL A 144 -3.42 8.50 15.64
C VAL A 144 -4.11 8.03 14.36
N LEU A 145 -3.48 7.12 13.59
CA LEU A 145 -4.07 6.59 12.36
C LEU A 145 -5.37 5.81 12.63
N ASN A 146 -5.38 4.95 13.66
CA ASN A 146 -6.57 4.17 14.02
C ASN A 146 -7.70 5.07 14.54
N SER A 147 -7.38 6.08 15.36
CA SER A 147 -8.38 7.03 15.85
C SER A 147 -9.04 7.79 14.71
N GLN A 148 -8.27 8.23 13.70
CA GLN A 148 -8.81 8.88 12.51
C GLN A 148 -9.67 7.93 11.67
N LEU A 149 -9.23 6.68 11.50
CA LEU A 149 -10.01 5.67 10.78
C LEU A 149 -11.35 5.38 11.48
N GLU A 150 -11.34 5.22 12.80
CA GLU A 150 -12.57 5.03 13.59
C GLU A 150 -13.50 6.24 13.51
N MET A 151 -12.96 7.46 13.58
CA MET A 151 -13.75 8.69 13.42
C MET A 151 -14.39 8.75 12.04
N HIS A 152 -13.66 8.41 10.98
CA HIS A 152 -14.16 8.40 9.63
C HIS A 152 -15.26 7.34 9.42
N VAL A 153 -15.05 6.12 9.94
CA VAL A 153 -16.06 5.04 9.89
C VAL A 153 -17.32 5.44 10.65
N LYS A 154 -17.19 6.04 11.85
CA LYS A 154 -18.34 6.57 12.61
C LYS A 154 -19.04 7.69 11.84
N ALA A 155 -18.30 8.65 11.28
CA ALA A 155 -18.88 9.75 10.51
C ALA A 155 -19.68 9.25 9.29
N GLN A 156 -19.20 8.22 8.59
CA GLN A 156 -19.95 7.59 7.50
C GLN A 156 -21.20 6.84 8.00
N ALA A 157 -21.12 6.16 9.15
CA ALA A 157 -22.25 5.42 9.72
C ALA A 157 -23.37 6.34 10.25
N PHE A 158 -23.04 7.54 10.74
CA PHE A 158 -23.99 8.50 11.31
C PHE A 158 -24.39 9.63 10.33
N GLY A 159 -23.65 9.83 9.23
CA GLY A 159 -23.86 10.91 8.26
C GLY A 159 -24.89 10.64 7.15
N THR A 160 -25.44 9.43 7.06
CA THR A 160 -26.47 9.05 6.06
C THR A 160 -27.92 9.16 6.56
N ASN A 161 -28.20 10.05 7.52
CA ASN A 161 -29.56 10.40 7.97
C ASN A 161 -29.76 11.93 7.95
N GLY A 162 -29.65 12.54 6.78
CA GLY A 162 -29.97 13.95 6.53
C GLY A 162 -30.53 14.13 5.14
#